data_AF-A0A0S7ZH12-F1
#
_entry.id   AF-A0A0S7ZH12-F1
#
_cell.length_a   1.000
_cell.length_b   1.000
_cell.length_c   1.000
_cell.angle_alpha   90.00
_cell.angle_beta   90.00
_cell.angle_gamma   90.00
#
_symmetry.space_group_name_H-M   'P 1'
#
loop_
_entity.id
_entity.type
_entity.pdbx_description
1 polymer ?
#
loop_
_entity_poly.entity_id
_entity_poly.type
_entity_poly.pdbx_seq_one_letter_code
_entity_poly.pdbx_strand_id
1 'polypeptide(L)'
;IFYLSSLPERVLAYRPQKIEPTVFDRKYHPFDYAYRTISLVSLSWVKDWTALRSFSDEEMEVFEPYLRIDMPESISSTFRTHLESAIGKKSGYFDKILAIFQSFSNFQYELGFTDDVSVKRMQEFLDQSKRGDCTEFSNTAAILARMAGIPSRVLTGYLATGQLQSFAHRRALLILREVIKPLQQFPVHELYLVTSAHRHSWVQFYMPGYGWVDFDPTSFAIPPLGGGPNSMDVVIPIIEIEENPAPFTFPWLLFGRVVLFLAVLTVVSLYLFRSARLLHLKILSRGKNQKSLRALYTLLLMKLSSSGYARKLPSQTALEYSKSYPELKGFASIYTRLRYRDSYVPGEKEKLWENLLKHYRVAVDQCRKAGVFGALKRIFSLRGLYYL
;
A
#
# COMPACT_ATOMS: atom_id res chain seq x y z
N ILE A 1 4.24 8.98 24.71
CA ILE A 1 5.27 7.90 24.78
C ILE A 1 5.65 7.54 23.34
N PHE A 2 6.93 7.26 23.07
CA PHE A 2 7.44 6.89 21.74
C PHE A 2 7.95 5.44 21.78
N TYR A 3 7.65 4.65 20.75
CA TYR A 3 7.99 3.23 20.68
C TYR A 3 8.70 2.90 19.37
N LEU A 4 9.65 1.97 19.46
CA LEU A 4 10.27 1.28 18.33
C LEU A 4 9.99 -0.22 18.46
N SER A 5 9.63 -0.87 17.34
CA SER A 5 9.32 -2.29 17.34
C SER A 5 9.85 -2.99 16.10
N SER A 6 10.31 -4.23 16.29
CA SER A 6 10.60 -5.17 15.21
C SER A 6 9.38 -5.92 14.72
N LEU A 7 8.23 -5.78 15.39
CA LEU A 7 6.99 -6.45 15.04
C LEU A 7 5.89 -5.42 14.80
N PRO A 8 5.24 -5.42 13.62
CA PRO A 8 4.23 -4.42 13.28
C PRO A 8 2.97 -4.50 14.16
N GLU A 9 2.64 -5.70 14.63
CA GLU A 9 1.38 -5.98 15.35
C GLU A 9 1.50 -5.92 16.87
N ARG A 10 2.61 -5.41 17.42
CA ARG A 10 2.74 -5.30 18.88
C ARG A 10 1.73 -4.30 19.44
N VAL A 11 0.81 -4.83 20.23
CA VAL A 11 -0.21 -4.09 20.98
C VAL A 11 0.39 -3.40 22.20
N LEU A 12 -0.18 -2.24 22.51
CA LEU A 12 0.07 -1.52 23.75
C LEU A 12 -0.68 -2.20 24.89
N ALA A 13 -0.11 -2.18 26.09
CA ALA A 13 -0.75 -2.75 27.28
C ALA A 13 -2.11 -2.10 27.61
N TYR A 14 -2.38 -0.91 27.11
CA TYR A 14 -3.63 -0.18 27.31
C TYR A 14 -4.12 0.41 25.98
N ARG A 15 -5.39 0.82 25.93
CA ARG A 15 -5.94 1.54 24.77
C ARG A 15 -5.47 3.00 24.81
N PRO A 16 -4.58 3.43 23.89
CA PRO A 16 -4.14 4.82 23.86
C PRO A 16 -5.29 5.75 23.44
N GLN A 17 -5.26 6.98 23.93
CA GLN A 17 -6.15 8.06 23.50
C GLN A 17 -5.91 8.43 22.04
N LYS A 18 -4.63 8.44 21.62
CA LYS A 18 -4.22 8.74 20.25
C LYS A 18 -2.97 7.93 19.89
N ILE A 19 -2.93 7.42 18.67
CA ILE A 19 -1.77 6.77 18.07
C ILE A 19 -1.43 7.55 16.81
N GLU A 20 -0.17 7.97 16.65
CA GLU A 20 0.34 8.43 15.36
C GLU A 20 0.52 7.23 14.43
N PRO A 21 0.23 7.34 13.12
CA PRO A 21 0.37 6.21 12.19
C PRO A 21 1.73 5.53 12.34
N THR A 22 1.73 4.20 12.33
CA THR A 22 2.97 3.43 12.35
C THR A 22 3.79 3.79 11.11
N VAL A 23 4.98 4.34 11.35
CA VAL A 23 5.94 4.69 10.31
C VAL A 23 6.80 3.46 10.06
N PHE A 24 6.77 2.97 8.84
CA PHE A 24 7.71 1.96 8.39
C PHE A 24 9.04 2.65 8.03
N ASP A 25 10.08 2.36 8.81
CA ASP A 25 11.41 2.91 8.66
C ASP A 25 12.46 1.81 8.91
N ARG A 26 13.00 1.24 7.83
CA ARG A 26 14.02 0.19 7.88
C ARG A 26 15.42 0.70 8.19
N LYS A 27 15.57 2.00 8.43
CA LYS A 27 16.89 2.60 8.68
C LYS A 27 17.66 1.95 9.82
N TYR A 28 16.95 1.41 10.81
CA TYR A 28 17.55 0.75 11.97
C TYR A 28 17.04 -0.68 12.10
N HIS A 29 17.41 -1.58 11.19
CA HIS A 29 17.00 -2.99 11.25
C HIS A 29 17.54 -3.65 12.54
N PRO A 30 16.75 -4.46 13.28
CA PRO A 30 15.42 -4.98 12.93
C PRO A 30 14.22 -4.13 13.39
N PHE A 31 14.42 -2.87 13.78
CA PHE A 31 13.32 -1.96 14.15
C PHE A 31 12.70 -1.32 12.90
N ASP A 32 11.84 -2.09 12.25
CA ASP A 32 11.16 -1.65 11.03
C ASP A 32 10.04 -0.62 11.27
N TYR A 33 9.56 -0.50 12.52
CA TYR A 33 8.38 0.29 12.83
C TYR A 33 8.60 1.24 14.00
N ALA A 34 8.14 2.48 13.82
CA ALA A 34 8.11 3.51 14.84
C ALA A 34 6.71 4.11 14.96
N TYR A 35 6.26 4.36 16.19
CA TYR A 35 5.00 5.05 16.42
C TYR A 35 5.00 5.79 17.75
N ARG A 36 4.15 6.81 17.84
CA ARG A 36 3.93 7.57 19.07
C ARG A 36 2.54 7.32 19.59
N THR A 37 2.42 7.20 20.90
CA THR A 37 1.14 7.03 21.57
C THR A 37 0.97 8.08 22.64
N ILE A 38 -0.27 8.51 22.82
CA ILE A 38 -0.72 9.34 23.93
C ILE A 38 -1.83 8.58 24.62
N SER A 39 -1.78 8.59 25.95
CA SER A 39 -2.54 7.68 26.79
C SER A 39 -3.03 8.48 27.97
N LEU A 40 -4.32 8.39 28.24
CA LEU A 40 -4.90 8.95 29.45
C LEU A 40 -4.98 7.84 30.48
N VAL A 41 -4.41 8.09 31.65
CA VAL A 41 -4.50 7.19 32.79
C VAL A 41 -5.34 7.89 33.84
N SER A 42 -6.48 7.31 34.18
CA SER A 42 -7.27 7.75 35.32
C SER A 42 -6.58 7.28 36.60
N LEU A 43 -6.29 8.21 37.51
CA LEU A 43 -5.73 7.88 38.81
C LEU A 43 -6.87 7.67 39.81
N SER A 44 -6.87 6.52 40.46
CA SER A 44 -7.74 6.22 41.60
C SER A 44 -6.97 5.37 42.60
N TRP A 45 -7.45 5.34 43.84
CA TRP A 45 -6.79 4.69 44.97
C TRP A 45 -7.71 3.65 45.59
N VAL A 46 -7.14 2.69 46.32
CA VAL A 46 -7.88 1.62 47.00
C VAL A 46 -9.00 2.16 47.89
N LYS A 47 -8.76 3.28 48.58
CA LYS A 47 -9.77 3.97 49.41
C LYS A 47 -11.01 4.44 48.64
N ASP A 48 -10.87 4.69 47.34
CA ASP A 48 -11.95 5.15 46.48
C ASP A 48 -12.81 3.96 46.02
N TRP A 49 -12.27 2.74 46.11
CA TRP A 49 -12.91 1.51 45.63
C TRP A 49 -13.67 0.75 46.73
N THR A 50 -13.34 0.95 48.00
CA THR A 50 -14.04 0.32 49.13
C THR A 50 -15.51 0.74 49.22
N ALA A 51 -15.85 1.93 48.72
CA ALA A 51 -17.21 2.47 48.70
C ALA A 51 -17.98 2.18 47.40
N LEU A 52 -17.48 1.29 46.53
CA LEU A 52 -18.14 0.98 45.26
C LEU A 52 -19.48 0.28 45.48
N ARG A 53 -20.51 0.77 44.81
CA ARG A 53 -21.82 0.13 44.73
C ARG A 53 -21.77 -1.11 43.83
N SER A 54 -22.73 -2.00 44.03
CA SER A 54 -23.05 -3.06 43.06
C SER A 54 -23.74 -2.48 41.82
N PHE A 55 -23.73 -3.23 40.72
CA PHE A 55 -24.51 -2.91 39.52
C PHE A 55 -26.01 -3.13 39.75
N SER A 56 -26.81 -2.36 39.03
CA SER A 56 -28.22 -2.66 38.80
C SER A 56 -28.38 -3.82 37.80
N ASP A 57 -29.55 -4.45 37.77
CA ASP A 57 -29.84 -5.56 36.85
C ASP A 57 -29.68 -5.13 35.37
N GLU A 58 -30.08 -3.90 35.04
CA GLU A 58 -29.93 -3.29 33.72
C GLU A 58 -28.46 -3.12 33.32
N GLU A 59 -27.61 -2.66 34.26
CA GLU A 59 -26.17 -2.55 34.02
C GLU A 59 -25.52 -3.92 33.85
N MET A 60 -25.99 -4.94 34.58
CA MET A 60 -25.50 -6.31 34.47
C MET A 60 -25.79 -6.90 33.08
N GLU A 61 -26.92 -6.57 32.48
CA GLU A 61 -27.29 -7.01 31.12
C GLU A 61 -26.29 -6.52 30.06
N VAL A 62 -25.81 -5.28 30.19
CA VAL A 62 -24.77 -4.71 29.29
C VAL A 62 -23.44 -5.48 29.41
N PHE A 63 -23.17 -6.06 30.58
CA PHE A 63 -21.96 -6.82 30.85
C PHE A 63 -22.09 -8.32 30.67
N GLU A 64 -23.21 -8.83 30.16
CA GLU A 64 -23.43 -10.27 29.93
C GLU A 64 -22.23 -10.96 29.26
N PRO A 65 -21.61 -10.40 28.18
CA PRO A 65 -20.46 -11.04 27.53
C PRO A 65 -19.21 -11.14 28.41
N TYR A 66 -19.10 -10.27 29.42
CA TYR A 66 -17.98 -10.22 30.37
C TYR A 66 -18.27 -10.95 31.68
N LEU A 67 -19.48 -11.49 31.83
CA LEU A 67 -19.95 -12.27 32.98
C LEU A 67 -20.14 -13.75 32.62
N ARG A 68 -20.46 -14.04 31.37
CA ARG A 68 -20.71 -15.40 30.90
C ARG A 68 -19.47 -16.29 31.03
N ILE A 69 -19.72 -17.53 31.44
CA ILE A 69 -18.73 -18.60 31.49
C ILE A 69 -19.37 -19.91 31.02
N ASP A 70 -18.90 -20.44 29.90
CA ASP A 70 -19.37 -21.71 29.39
C ASP A 70 -18.50 -22.84 29.96
N MET A 71 -19.03 -23.60 30.92
CA MET A 71 -18.34 -24.75 31.51
C MET A 71 -19.30 -25.83 32.03
N PRO A 72 -18.87 -27.10 32.11
CA PRO A 72 -19.66 -28.17 32.74
C PRO A 72 -19.90 -27.93 34.23
N GLU A 73 -21.06 -28.36 34.76
CA GLU A 73 -21.42 -28.18 36.18
C GLU A 73 -20.42 -28.85 37.13
N SER A 74 -19.81 -29.98 36.71
CA SER A 74 -18.78 -30.66 37.48
C SER A 74 -17.53 -29.81 37.71
N ILE A 75 -17.21 -28.91 36.78
CA ILE A 75 -16.08 -27.98 36.90
C ILE A 75 -16.53 -26.73 37.66
N SER A 76 -17.73 -26.22 37.37
CA SER A 76 -18.31 -25.04 38.03
C SER A 76 -18.38 -25.19 39.55
N SER A 77 -18.70 -26.38 40.06
CA SER A 77 -18.81 -26.65 41.50
C SER A 77 -17.48 -26.44 42.24
N THR A 78 -16.34 -26.79 41.64
CA THR A 78 -15.00 -26.57 42.22
C THR A 78 -14.72 -25.08 42.39
N PHE A 79 -14.96 -24.28 41.35
CA PHE A 79 -14.77 -22.82 41.42
C PHE A 79 -15.74 -22.19 42.42
N ARG A 80 -17.00 -22.63 42.45
CA ARG A 80 -18.02 -22.12 43.39
C ARG A 80 -17.61 -22.36 44.84
N THR A 81 -17.16 -23.58 45.14
CA THR A 81 -16.71 -23.96 46.49
C THR A 81 -15.50 -23.12 46.94
N HIS A 82 -14.52 -22.94 46.05
CA HIS A 82 -13.36 -22.08 46.34
C HIS A 82 -13.78 -20.62 46.54
N LEU A 83 -14.66 -20.11 45.69
CA LEU A 83 -15.16 -18.72 45.76
C LEU A 83 -15.90 -18.44 47.06
N GLU A 84 -16.80 -19.32 47.48
CA GLU A 84 -17.55 -19.21 48.73
C GLU A 84 -16.61 -19.20 49.95
N SER A 85 -15.59 -20.06 49.94
CA SER A 85 -14.54 -20.10 50.97
C SER A 85 -13.72 -18.81 51.02
N ALA A 86 -13.32 -18.28 49.85
CA ALA A 86 -12.51 -17.07 49.74
C ALA A 86 -13.26 -15.81 50.18
N ILE A 87 -14.48 -15.61 49.67
CA ILE A 87 -15.29 -14.41 49.94
C ILE A 87 -15.83 -14.45 51.39
N GLY A 88 -16.35 -15.60 51.83
CA GLY A 88 -17.00 -15.75 53.12
C GLY A 88 -18.21 -14.81 53.26
N LYS A 89 -18.21 -13.96 54.29
CA LYS A 89 -19.31 -13.00 54.57
C LYS A 89 -19.13 -11.61 53.94
N LYS A 90 -18.11 -11.40 53.11
CA LYS A 90 -17.83 -10.08 52.52
C LYS A 90 -18.86 -9.75 51.43
N SER A 91 -19.48 -8.58 51.52
CA SER A 91 -20.50 -8.13 50.57
C SER A 91 -20.06 -7.00 49.65
N GLY A 92 -19.03 -6.24 50.02
CA GLY A 92 -18.51 -5.11 49.24
C GLY A 92 -17.94 -5.55 47.89
N TYR A 93 -18.16 -4.74 46.84
CA TYR A 93 -17.75 -5.06 45.48
C TYR A 93 -16.23 -5.28 45.38
N PHE A 94 -15.46 -4.33 45.90
CA PHE A 94 -13.99 -4.43 45.94
C PHE A 94 -13.51 -5.49 46.94
N ASP A 95 -14.22 -5.71 48.05
CA ASP A 95 -13.86 -6.73 49.03
C ASP A 95 -13.89 -8.14 48.44
N LYS A 96 -14.82 -8.41 47.51
CA LYS A 96 -14.87 -9.67 46.76
C LYS A 96 -13.62 -9.83 45.87
N ILE A 97 -13.22 -8.78 45.15
CA ILE A 97 -12.00 -8.78 44.31
C ILE A 97 -10.77 -9.08 45.18
N LEU A 98 -10.62 -8.34 46.28
CA LEU A 98 -9.50 -8.51 47.19
C LEU A 98 -9.48 -9.91 47.82
N ALA A 99 -10.63 -10.46 48.18
CA ALA A 99 -10.75 -11.82 48.71
C ALA A 99 -10.32 -12.89 47.70
N ILE A 100 -10.69 -12.74 46.42
CA ILE A 100 -10.24 -13.64 45.35
C ILE A 100 -8.72 -13.63 45.27
N PHE A 101 -8.09 -12.46 45.28
CA PHE A 101 -6.62 -12.37 45.21
C PHE A 101 -5.92 -12.89 46.46
N GLN A 102 -6.44 -12.57 47.64
CA GLN A 102 -5.93 -13.12 48.90
C GLN A 102 -6.02 -14.65 48.95
N SER A 103 -7.00 -15.27 48.26
CA SER A 103 -7.09 -16.72 48.18
C SER A 103 -5.90 -17.38 47.48
N PHE A 104 -5.13 -16.60 46.70
CA PHE A 104 -3.91 -17.05 46.03
C PHE A 104 -2.65 -16.94 46.90
N SER A 105 -2.73 -16.49 48.16
CA SER A 105 -1.55 -16.28 49.02
C SER A 105 -0.68 -17.52 49.25
N ASN A 106 -1.28 -18.70 49.12
CA ASN A 106 -0.61 -19.98 49.33
C ASN A 106 -0.32 -20.70 48.00
N PHE A 107 -0.55 -20.05 46.87
CA PHE A 107 -0.25 -20.56 45.54
C PHE A 107 1.16 -20.14 45.15
N GLN A 108 1.88 -21.02 44.46
CA GLN A 108 3.25 -20.80 44.05
C GLN A 108 3.29 -20.29 42.60
N TYR A 109 3.96 -19.16 42.40
CA TYR A 109 4.28 -18.70 41.06
C TYR A 109 5.44 -19.51 40.50
N GLU A 110 5.23 -20.13 39.34
CA GLU A 110 6.24 -20.87 38.59
C GLU A 110 6.18 -20.50 37.13
N LEU A 111 7.33 -20.36 36.49
CA LEU A 111 7.37 -20.01 35.08
C LEU A 111 6.99 -21.21 34.22
N GLY A 112 5.82 -21.13 33.62
CA GLY A 112 5.34 -22.00 32.56
C GLY A 112 5.36 -21.30 31.20
N PHE A 113 5.22 -22.11 30.15
CA PHE A 113 5.03 -21.64 28.77
C PHE A 113 3.87 -22.37 28.11
N THR A 114 2.85 -22.75 28.88
CA THR A 114 1.67 -23.41 28.34
C THR A 114 0.68 -22.39 27.83
N ASP A 115 0.20 -22.58 26.60
CA ASP A 115 -0.87 -21.76 26.02
C ASP A 115 -2.28 -22.34 26.31
N ASP A 116 -2.37 -23.41 27.12
CA ASP A 116 -3.64 -24.00 27.52
C ASP A 116 -4.38 -23.13 28.55
N VAL A 117 -5.37 -22.39 28.04
CA VAL A 117 -6.29 -21.55 28.84
C VAL A 117 -7.65 -22.22 29.08
N SER A 118 -7.75 -23.54 28.93
CA SER A 118 -9.01 -24.26 29.14
C SER A 118 -9.51 -24.17 30.58
N VAL A 119 -10.83 -24.22 30.76
CA VAL A 119 -11.46 -24.21 32.10
C VAL A 119 -10.99 -25.41 32.93
N LYS A 120 -10.72 -26.56 32.29
CA LYS A 120 -10.16 -27.75 32.95
C LYS A 120 -8.77 -27.47 33.52
N ARG A 121 -7.88 -26.82 32.77
CA ARG A 121 -6.55 -26.42 33.26
C ARG A 121 -6.65 -25.47 34.44
N MET A 122 -7.57 -24.51 34.40
CA MET A 122 -7.80 -23.58 35.51
C MET A 122 -8.35 -24.30 36.75
N GLN A 123 -9.19 -25.33 36.57
CA GLN A 123 -9.65 -26.18 37.67
C GLN A 123 -8.48 -26.92 38.32
N GLU A 124 -7.66 -27.61 37.53
CA GLU A 124 -6.47 -28.34 38.00
C GLU A 124 -5.50 -27.41 38.74
N PHE A 125 -5.33 -26.18 38.26
CA PHE A 125 -4.55 -25.15 38.96
C PHE A 125 -5.15 -24.81 40.34
N LEU A 126 -6.47 -24.61 40.39
CA LEU A 126 -7.17 -24.17 41.59
C LEU A 126 -7.21 -25.23 42.70
N ASP A 127 -7.50 -26.48 42.35
CA ASP A 127 -7.76 -27.56 43.31
C ASP A 127 -6.58 -28.54 43.52
N GLN A 128 -5.73 -28.75 42.51
CA GLN A 128 -4.65 -29.73 42.55
C GLN A 128 -3.27 -29.10 42.64
N SER A 129 -2.82 -28.40 41.59
CA SER A 129 -1.41 -28.01 41.47
C SER A 129 -1.06 -26.84 42.40
N LYS A 130 -1.94 -25.83 42.49
CA LYS A 130 -1.68 -24.53 43.14
C LYS A 130 -0.35 -23.90 42.72
N ARG A 131 0.10 -24.24 41.51
CA ARG A 131 1.38 -23.89 40.89
C ARG A 131 1.11 -23.51 39.45
N GLY A 132 1.46 -22.30 39.05
CA GLY A 132 1.18 -21.79 37.71
C GLY A 132 1.88 -20.45 37.42
N ASP A 133 1.75 -19.97 36.19
CA ASP A 133 2.28 -18.69 35.75
C ASP A 133 1.17 -17.63 35.65
N CYS A 134 1.52 -16.44 35.15
CA CYS A 134 0.60 -15.32 35.01
C CYS A 134 -0.72 -15.68 34.28
N THR A 135 -0.69 -16.66 33.39
CA THR A 135 -1.84 -17.18 32.63
C THR A 135 -2.83 -17.86 33.55
N GLU A 136 -2.41 -18.82 34.38
CA GLU A 136 -3.30 -19.51 35.30
C GLU A 136 -3.91 -18.55 36.34
N PHE A 137 -3.10 -17.66 36.92
CA PHE A 137 -3.58 -16.70 37.92
C PHE A 137 -4.60 -15.72 37.33
N SER A 138 -4.33 -15.14 36.15
CA SER A 138 -5.22 -14.15 35.52
C SER A 138 -6.53 -14.76 35.03
N ASN A 139 -6.49 -15.94 34.39
CA ASN A 139 -7.70 -16.61 33.93
C ASN A 139 -8.55 -17.14 35.08
N THR A 140 -7.94 -17.73 36.10
CA THR A 140 -8.65 -18.21 37.29
C THR A 140 -9.28 -17.06 38.07
N ALA A 141 -8.57 -15.94 38.23
CA ALA A 141 -9.14 -14.73 38.82
C ALA A 141 -10.34 -14.20 38.03
N ALA A 142 -10.25 -14.18 36.69
CA ALA A 142 -11.34 -13.75 35.83
C ALA A 142 -12.59 -14.64 35.99
N ILE A 143 -12.41 -15.96 36.03
CA ILE A 143 -13.51 -16.93 36.25
C ILE A 143 -14.17 -16.69 37.62
N LEU A 144 -13.37 -16.63 38.69
CA LEU A 144 -13.88 -16.40 40.05
C LEU A 144 -14.62 -15.06 40.17
N ALA A 145 -14.09 -14.01 39.53
CA ALA A 145 -14.73 -12.70 39.50
C ALA A 145 -16.08 -12.72 38.77
N ARG A 146 -16.16 -13.39 37.60
CA ARG A 146 -17.42 -13.54 36.86
C ARG A 146 -18.47 -14.26 37.67
N MET A 147 -18.09 -15.35 38.34
CA MET A 147 -18.98 -16.08 39.25
C MET A 147 -19.43 -15.24 40.45
N ALA A 148 -18.64 -14.25 40.86
CA ALA A 148 -18.98 -13.29 41.90
C ALA A 148 -19.82 -12.09 41.41
N GLY A 149 -20.18 -12.05 40.12
CA GLY A 149 -20.92 -10.96 39.49
C GLY A 149 -20.07 -9.74 39.10
N ILE A 150 -18.77 -9.93 38.91
CA ILE A 150 -17.80 -8.87 38.57
C ILE A 150 -17.42 -9.04 37.09
N PRO A 151 -17.80 -8.11 36.20
CA PRO A 151 -17.41 -8.15 34.79
C PRO A 151 -15.89 -8.13 34.66
N SER A 152 -15.33 -9.13 33.98
CA SER A 152 -13.88 -9.32 33.90
C SER A 152 -13.40 -9.69 32.51
N ARG A 153 -12.17 -9.28 32.19
CA ARG A 153 -11.45 -9.71 30.99
C ARG A 153 -9.98 -9.91 31.28
N VAL A 154 -9.38 -10.89 30.62
CA VAL A 154 -7.94 -11.17 30.69
C VAL A 154 -7.23 -10.38 29.60
N LEU A 155 -6.08 -9.80 29.93
CA LEU A 155 -5.20 -9.13 28.98
C LEU A 155 -3.85 -9.82 29.00
N THR A 156 -3.28 -9.95 27.81
CA THR A 156 -1.92 -10.41 27.62
C THR A 156 -1.12 -9.28 26.97
N GLY A 157 0.14 -9.16 27.36
CA GLY A 157 0.99 -8.09 26.89
C GLY A 157 2.38 -8.16 27.49
N TYR A 158 2.96 -7.00 27.75
CA TYR A 158 4.29 -6.89 28.34
C TYR A 158 4.26 -5.90 29.50
N LEU A 159 4.82 -6.29 30.64
CA LEU A 159 5.03 -5.36 31.75
C LEU A 159 6.33 -4.60 31.56
N ALA A 160 6.23 -3.26 31.53
CA ALA A 160 7.38 -2.38 31.41
C ALA A 160 7.36 -1.35 32.55
N THR A 161 8.19 -1.59 33.58
CA THR A 161 8.35 -0.66 34.71
C THR A 161 9.83 -0.46 35.02
N GLY A 162 10.16 0.61 35.73
CA GLY A 162 11.55 0.94 36.08
C GLY A 162 12.23 -0.11 36.96
N GLN A 163 11.42 -0.83 37.74
CA GLN A 163 11.88 -1.91 38.63
C GLN A 163 12.23 -3.19 37.85
N LEU A 164 11.63 -3.40 36.68
CA LEU A 164 11.94 -4.54 35.81
C LEU A 164 13.17 -4.29 34.93
N GLN A 165 13.67 -3.06 34.86
CA GLN A 165 14.88 -2.71 34.10
C GLN A 165 16.15 -3.07 34.87
N SER A 166 16.56 -4.34 34.77
CA SER A 166 17.82 -4.86 35.33
C SER A 166 19.06 -4.14 34.78
N PHE A 167 20.23 -4.38 35.37
CA PHE A 167 21.50 -3.81 34.89
C PHE A 167 21.76 -4.14 33.41
N ALA A 168 21.43 -5.37 32.98
CA ALA A 168 21.56 -5.79 31.59
C ALA A 168 20.67 -4.95 30.65
N HIS A 169 19.42 -4.67 31.04
CA HIS A 169 18.51 -3.82 30.25
C HIS A 169 19.05 -2.39 30.12
N ARG A 170 19.55 -1.82 31.21
CA ARG A 170 20.11 -0.45 31.21
C ARG A 170 21.36 -0.36 30.34
N ARG A 171 22.26 -1.34 30.41
CA ARG A 171 23.44 -1.41 29.55
C ARG A 171 23.03 -1.54 28.08
N ALA A 172 22.04 -2.37 27.77
CA ALA A 172 21.52 -2.52 26.42
C ALA A 172 20.94 -1.22 25.88
N LEU A 173 20.18 -0.48 26.69
CA LEU A 173 19.65 0.83 26.30
C LEU A 173 20.75 1.85 25.98
N LEU A 174 21.87 1.84 26.72
CA LEU A 174 23.02 2.69 26.41
C LEU A 174 23.60 2.38 25.02
N ILE A 175 23.82 1.10 24.72
CA ILE A 175 24.32 0.65 23.42
C ILE A 175 23.35 1.03 22.29
N LEU A 176 22.05 0.74 22.46
CA LEU A 176 21.03 1.07 21.46
C LEU A 176 20.92 2.57 21.23
N ARG A 177 21.08 3.40 22.27
CA ARG A 177 21.03 4.86 22.17
C ARG A 177 22.24 5.46 21.44
N GLU A 178 23.41 4.82 21.51
CA GLU A 178 24.58 5.22 20.73
C GLU A 178 24.36 5.01 19.22
N VAL A 179 23.71 3.91 18.85
CA VAL A 179 23.50 3.54 17.43
C VAL A 179 22.24 4.19 16.84
N ILE A 180 21.11 4.14 17.55
CA ILE A 180 19.80 4.64 17.10
C ILE A 180 19.67 6.10 17.50
N LYS A 181 20.15 7.02 16.65
CA LYS A 181 20.17 8.47 16.90
C LYS A 181 18.84 9.05 17.43
N PRO A 182 17.65 8.66 16.94
CA PRO A 182 16.39 9.14 17.52
C PRO A 182 16.19 8.85 19.01
N LEU A 183 16.87 7.86 19.59
CA LEU A 183 16.79 7.60 21.03
C LEU A 183 17.58 8.61 21.87
N GLN A 184 18.51 9.35 21.27
CA GLN A 184 19.35 10.31 21.99
C GLN A 184 18.56 11.49 22.55
N GLN A 185 17.41 11.81 21.95
CA GLN A 185 16.51 12.87 22.41
C GLN A 185 15.83 12.55 23.76
N PHE A 186 15.80 11.28 24.15
CA PHE A 186 15.21 10.84 25.42
C PHE A 186 16.32 10.56 26.44
N PRO A 187 16.15 10.99 27.70
CA PRO A 187 17.08 10.62 28.75
C PRO A 187 16.95 9.12 29.06
N VAL A 188 18.06 8.47 29.40
CA VAL A 188 18.13 7.00 29.54
C VAL A 188 17.16 6.46 30.59
N HIS A 189 16.89 7.22 31.66
CA HIS A 189 15.97 6.81 32.73
C HIS A 189 14.48 6.86 32.32
N GLU A 190 14.15 7.48 31.19
CA GLU A 190 12.81 7.47 30.59
C GLU A 190 12.66 6.38 29.52
N LEU A 191 13.75 5.67 29.18
CA LEU A 191 13.75 4.59 28.22
C LEU A 191 13.55 3.23 28.90
N TYR A 192 12.76 2.38 28.25
CA TYR A 192 12.50 1.01 28.68
C TYR A 192 12.82 0.04 27.56
N LEU A 193 13.60 -1.00 27.86
CA LEU A 193 13.79 -2.12 26.95
C LEU A 193 12.84 -3.25 27.33
N VAL A 194 11.96 -3.60 26.40
CA VAL A 194 10.92 -4.62 26.59
C VAL A 194 11.22 -5.86 25.75
N THR A 195 11.50 -6.96 26.43
CA THR A 195 11.90 -8.25 25.85
C THR A 195 10.79 -9.30 25.99
N SER A 196 10.96 -10.48 25.40
CA SER A 196 10.05 -11.63 25.57
C SER A 196 9.93 -12.12 27.03
N ALA A 197 10.93 -11.84 27.87
CA ALA A 197 10.90 -12.15 29.31
C ALA A 197 9.88 -11.31 30.08
N HIS A 198 9.48 -10.16 29.54
CA HIS A 198 8.48 -9.28 30.13
C HIS A 198 7.04 -9.65 29.74
N ARG A 199 6.84 -10.71 28.95
CA ARG A 199 5.49 -11.19 28.62
C ARG A 199 4.74 -11.48 29.91
N HIS A 200 3.51 -11.00 29.97
CA HIS A 200 2.68 -11.09 31.16
C HIS A 200 1.22 -11.16 30.80
N SER A 201 0.43 -11.76 31.70
CA SER A 201 -1.02 -11.78 31.65
C SER A 201 -1.58 -11.24 32.96
N TRP A 202 -2.60 -10.41 32.88
CA TRP A 202 -3.28 -9.82 34.03
C TRP A 202 -4.79 -9.74 33.78
N VAL A 203 -5.55 -9.31 34.78
CA VAL A 203 -7.02 -9.23 34.69
C VAL A 203 -7.47 -7.78 34.80
N GLN A 204 -8.47 -7.39 34.01
CA GLN A 204 -9.21 -6.15 34.22
C GLN A 204 -10.58 -6.45 34.78
N PHE A 205 -10.97 -5.68 35.78
CA PHE A 205 -12.33 -5.66 36.31
C PHE A 205 -13.00 -4.34 35.95
N TYR A 206 -14.28 -4.38 35.60
CA TYR A 206 -15.04 -3.15 35.41
C TYR A 206 -15.45 -2.58 36.76
N MET A 207 -14.89 -1.43 37.11
CA MET A 207 -15.13 -0.72 38.35
C MET A 207 -16.20 0.36 38.10
N PRO A 208 -17.37 0.30 38.75
CA PRO A 208 -18.44 1.29 38.57
C PRO A 208 -17.94 2.72 38.75
N GLY A 209 -18.15 3.58 37.74
CA GLY A 209 -17.68 4.98 37.75
C GLY A 209 -16.21 5.19 37.36
N TYR A 210 -15.39 4.12 37.26
CA TYR A 210 -13.97 4.19 36.88
C TYR A 210 -13.66 3.46 35.55
N GLY A 211 -14.52 2.54 35.13
CA GLY A 211 -14.34 1.74 33.92
C GLY A 211 -13.45 0.52 34.17
N TRP A 212 -12.77 0.04 33.13
CA TRP A 212 -11.87 -1.11 33.24
C TRP A 212 -10.58 -0.74 33.98
N VAL A 213 -10.30 -1.43 35.08
CA VAL A 213 -9.11 -1.21 35.92
C VAL A 213 -8.26 -2.47 35.94
N ASP A 214 -6.95 -2.31 35.73
CA ASP A 214 -5.96 -3.39 35.72
C ASP A 214 -5.63 -3.89 37.12
N PHE A 215 -5.57 -5.22 37.27
CA PHE A 215 -5.14 -5.88 38.48
C PHE A 215 -4.22 -7.06 38.15
N ASP A 216 -3.16 -7.21 38.94
CA ASP A 216 -2.22 -8.32 38.81
C ASP A 216 -2.41 -9.33 39.96
N PRO A 217 -3.09 -10.47 39.72
CA PRO A 217 -3.30 -11.49 40.75
C PRO A 217 -1.99 -12.17 41.17
N THR A 218 -0.95 -12.15 40.33
CA THR A 218 0.34 -12.78 40.66
C THR A 218 1.07 -12.08 41.80
N SER A 219 0.73 -10.81 42.07
CA SER A 219 1.30 -10.03 43.17
C SER A 219 0.97 -10.58 44.57
N PHE A 220 -0.04 -11.44 44.67
CA PHE A 220 -0.44 -12.10 45.93
C PHE A 220 0.12 -13.52 46.06
N ALA A 221 0.69 -14.09 45.00
CA ALA A 221 1.26 -15.44 45.03
C ALA A 221 2.61 -15.48 45.75
N ILE A 222 3.03 -16.69 46.14
CA ILE A 222 4.40 -16.93 46.61
C ILE A 222 5.36 -16.72 45.41
N PRO A 223 6.36 -15.83 45.53
CA PRO A 223 7.26 -15.52 44.42
C PRO A 223 8.10 -16.74 44.01
N PRO A 224 8.61 -16.77 42.76
CA PRO A 224 9.38 -17.90 42.26
C PRO A 224 10.70 -18.10 43.03
N LEU A 225 11.07 -19.37 43.23
CA LEU A 225 12.38 -19.75 43.78
C LEU A 225 13.45 -19.56 42.70
N GLY A 226 14.43 -18.67 42.91
CA GLY A 226 15.58 -18.52 42.01
C GLY A 226 15.59 -17.27 41.11
N GLY A 227 14.76 -16.26 41.40
CA GLY A 227 14.71 -15.01 40.62
C GLY A 227 13.61 -15.03 39.55
N GLY A 228 13.27 -13.85 39.04
CA GLY A 228 12.19 -13.69 38.05
C GLY A 228 12.66 -13.82 36.60
N PRO A 229 11.76 -13.90 35.61
CA PRO A 229 12.12 -13.89 34.18
C PRO A 229 13.01 -12.73 33.79
N ASN A 230 12.81 -11.59 34.45
CA ASN A 230 13.47 -10.33 34.16
C ASN A 230 14.94 -10.28 34.60
N SER A 231 15.43 -11.31 35.31
CA SER A 231 16.85 -11.47 35.64
C SER A 231 17.63 -12.32 34.63
N MET A 232 16.99 -12.80 33.56
CA MET A 232 17.69 -13.50 32.48
C MET A 232 18.51 -12.54 31.59
N ASP A 233 19.44 -13.10 30.82
CA ASP A 233 20.28 -12.34 29.89
C ASP A 233 19.44 -11.59 28.84
N VAL A 234 19.84 -10.34 28.59
CA VAL A 234 19.22 -9.49 27.58
C VAL A 234 19.94 -9.67 26.26
N VAL A 235 19.25 -10.24 25.28
CA VAL A 235 19.77 -10.35 23.91
C VAL A 235 19.54 -9.02 23.19
N ILE A 236 20.63 -8.39 22.76
CA ILE A 236 20.60 -7.16 21.96
C ILE A 236 20.75 -7.56 20.49
N PRO A 237 19.81 -7.21 19.60
CA PRO A 237 19.99 -7.46 18.18
C PRO A 237 21.13 -6.60 17.63
N ILE A 238 21.86 -7.15 16.67
CA ILE A 238 22.83 -6.37 15.89
C ILE A 238 22.02 -5.37 15.06
N ILE A 239 22.36 -4.09 15.16
CA ILE A 239 21.67 -3.03 14.43
C ILE A 239 22.36 -2.81 13.09
N GLU A 240 21.62 -3.07 12.03
CA GLU A 240 22.05 -2.80 10.66
C GLU A 240 21.46 -1.45 10.23
N ILE A 241 22.34 -0.52 9.83
CA ILE A 241 21.90 0.78 9.35
C ILE A 241 21.75 0.70 7.84
N GLU A 242 20.51 0.56 7.38
CA GLU A 242 20.18 0.69 5.97
C GLU A 242 19.94 2.17 5.64
N GLU A 243 20.65 2.71 4.67
CA GLU A 243 20.25 4.00 4.12
C GLU A 243 18.96 3.78 3.35
N ASN A 244 17.84 4.35 3.83
CA ASN A 244 16.60 4.37 3.06
C ASN A 244 16.95 4.89 1.66
N PRO A 245 16.76 4.10 0.58
CA PRO A 245 17.05 4.57 -0.75
C PRO A 245 16.26 5.86 -0.96
N ALA A 246 16.95 6.90 -1.42
CA ALA A 246 16.32 8.20 -1.67
C ALA A 246 15.00 7.97 -2.43
N PRO A 247 13.90 8.67 -2.06
CA PRO A 247 12.62 8.47 -2.70
C PRO A 247 12.81 8.58 -4.21
N PHE A 248 12.33 7.58 -4.95
CA PHE A 248 12.53 7.53 -6.39
C PHE A 248 12.02 8.81 -7.05
N THR A 249 12.93 9.61 -7.61
CA THR A 249 12.57 10.80 -8.39
C THR A 249 12.48 10.42 -9.87
N PHE A 250 11.27 10.46 -10.43
CA PHE A 250 11.09 10.19 -11.85
C PHE A 250 11.86 11.21 -12.71
N PRO A 251 12.70 10.78 -13.69
CA PRO A 251 13.57 11.68 -14.44
C PRO A 251 12.83 12.39 -15.57
N TRP A 252 11.99 13.38 -15.22
CA TRP A 252 11.13 14.13 -16.15
C TRP A 252 11.88 14.71 -17.36
N LEU A 253 13.12 15.18 -17.16
CA LEU A 253 13.94 15.72 -18.24
C LEU A 253 14.35 14.63 -19.25
N LEU A 254 14.71 13.43 -18.79
CA LEU A 254 15.07 12.31 -19.65
C LEU A 254 13.84 11.81 -20.40
N PHE A 255 12.71 11.67 -19.72
CA PHE A 255 11.44 11.35 -20.34
C PHE A 255 11.07 12.35 -21.45
N GLY A 256 11.15 13.64 -21.17
CA GLY A 256 10.91 14.70 -22.16
C GLY A 256 11.85 14.62 -23.37
N ARG A 257 13.15 14.35 -23.16
CA ARG A 257 14.13 14.15 -24.24
C ARG A 257 13.80 12.94 -25.11
N VAL A 258 13.40 11.82 -24.51
CA VAL A 258 13.02 10.59 -25.24
C VAL A 258 11.75 10.83 -26.06
N VAL A 259 10.73 11.46 -25.48
CA VAL A 259 9.49 11.80 -26.19
C VAL A 259 9.77 12.75 -27.36
N LEU A 260 10.58 13.78 -27.15
CA LEU A 260 10.97 14.71 -28.21
C LEU A 260 11.76 14.00 -29.31
N PHE A 261 12.71 13.14 -28.95
CA PHE A 261 13.49 12.35 -29.90
C PHE A 261 12.59 11.46 -30.75
N LEU A 262 11.65 10.74 -30.15
CA LEU A 262 10.68 9.90 -30.86
C LEU A 262 9.77 10.72 -31.77
N ALA A 263 9.33 11.91 -31.33
CA ALA A 263 8.54 12.81 -32.16
C ALA A 263 9.32 13.30 -33.39
N VAL A 264 10.56 13.74 -33.20
CA VAL A 264 11.45 14.16 -34.29
C VAL A 264 11.73 12.99 -35.23
N LEU A 265 12.05 11.81 -34.71
CA LEU A 265 12.29 10.60 -35.49
C LEU A 265 11.07 10.22 -36.33
N THR A 266 9.87 10.33 -35.77
CA THR A 266 8.61 10.07 -36.48
C THR A 266 8.42 11.05 -37.62
N VAL A 267 8.60 12.35 -37.37
CA VAL A 267 8.49 13.40 -38.39
C VAL A 267 9.51 13.19 -39.51
N VAL A 268 10.78 12.94 -39.17
CA VAL A 268 11.86 12.68 -40.14
C VAL A 268 11.55 11.43 -40.98
N SER A 269 11.08 10.35 -40.33
CA SER A 269 10.71 9.11 -41.02
C SER A 269 9.56 9.32 -42.01
N LEU A 270 8.55 10.11 -41.66
CA LEU A 270 7.46 10.48 -42.59
C LEU A 270 7.97 11.25 -43.82
N TYR A 271 8.93 12.16 -43.63
CA TYR A 271 9.55 12.89 -44.75
C TYR A 271 10.42 12.00 -45.64
N LEU A 272 11.23 11.12 -45.04
CA LEU A 272 12.04 10.15 -45.78
C LEU A 272 11.15 9.21 -46.59
N PHE A 273 10.10 8.66 -45.96
CA PHE A 273 9.13 7.80 -46.62
C PHE A 273 8.42 8.50 -47.77
N ARG A 274 7.97 9.74 -47.57
CA ARG A 274 7.38 10.57 -48.64
C ARG A 274 8.34 10.73 -49.81
N SER A 275 9.60 11.05 -49.53
CA SER A 275 10.63 11.30 -50.55
C SER A 275 10.94 10.03 -51.33
N ALA A 276 11.08 8.90 -50.66
CA ALA A 276 11.24 7.58 -51.26
C ALA A 276 10.03 7.22 -52.14
N ARG A 277 8.80 7.48 -51.67
CA ARG A 277 7.57 7.23 -52.45
C ARG A 277 7.52 8.08 -53.72
N LEU A 278 7.84 9.36 -53.63
CA LEU A 278 7.90 10.25 -54.81
C LEU A 278 8.94 9.77 -55.83
N LEU A 279 10.11 9.32 -55.36
CA LEU A 279 11.15 8.76 -56.22
C LEU A 279 10.68 7.46 -56.89
N HIS A 280 10.09 6.55 -56.12
CA HIS A 280 9.55 5.29 -56.62
C HIS A 280 8.48 5.52 -57.69
N LEU A 281 7.50 6.41 -57.44
CA LEU A 281 6.46 6.76 -58.42
C LEU A 281 7.05 7.42 -59.66
N LYS A 282 8.09 8.25 -59.52
CA LYS A 282 8.81 8.86 -60.64
C LYS A 282 9.48 7.79 -61.52
N ILE A 283 10.14 6.81 -60.91
CA ILE A 283 10.76 5.69 -61.62
C ILE A 283 9.69 4.86 -62.34
N LEU A 284 8.62 4.47 -61.62
CA LEU A 284 7.53 3.66 -62.15
C LEU A 284 6.77 4.36 -63.29
N SER A 285 6.63 5.68 -63.24
CA SER A 285 5.95 6.48 -64.27
C SER A 285 6.67 6.53 -65.63
N ARG A 286 7.91 6.03 -65.73
CA ARG A 286 8.70 6.05 -66.98
C ARG A 286 8.26 5.00 -67.99
N GLY A 287 7.57 3.93 -67.57
CA GLY A 287 7.06 2.92 -68.49
C GLY A 287 5.85 3.40 -69.30
N LYS A 288 5.48 2.66 -70.35
CA LYS A 288 4.30 2.92 -71.20
C LYS A 288 3.17 1.91 -70.96
N ASN A 289 2.94 1.53 -69.69
CA ASN A 289 1.91 0.56 -69.29
C ASN A 289 0.87 1.18 -68.33
N GLN A 290 -0.23 0.47 -68.07
CA GLN A 290 -1.31 0.93 -67.18
C GLN A 290 -0.82 1.24 -65.75
N LYS A 291 0.17 0.49 -65.24
CA LYS A 291 0.78 0.74 -63.92
C LYS A 291 1.53 2.08 -63.90
N SER A 292 2.26 2.40 -64.96
CA SER A 292 3.00 3.66 -65.14
C SER A 292 2.06 4.85 -65.28
N LEU A 293 0.93 4.66 -65.98
CA LEU A 293 -0.12 5.67 -66.12
C LEU A 293 -0.73 6.05 -64.76
N ARG A 294 -1.09 5.04 -63.96
CA ARG A 294 -1.58 5.25 -62.58
C ARG A 294 -0.51 5.93 -61.71
N ALA A 295 0.75 5.48 -61.80
CA ALA A 295 1.86 6.06 -61.05
C ALA A 295 2.09 7.54 -61.40
N LEU A 296 2.02 7.90 -62.69
CA LEU A 296 2.15 9.29 -63.15
C LEU A 296 1.02 10.18 -62.61
N TYR A 297 -0.20 9.65 -62.54
CA TYR A 297 -1.33 10.38 -61.99
C TYR A 297 -1.26 10.54 -60.47
N THR A 298 -0.90 9.50 -59.73
CA THR A 298 -0.64 9.59 -58.28
C THR A 298 0.48 10.58 -58.00
N LEU A 299 1.56 10.55 -58.79
CA LEU A 299 2.66 11.52 -58.68
C LEU A 299 2.19 12.95 -58.92
N LEU A 300 1.31 13.18 -59.90
CA LEU A 300 0.70 14.48 -60.15
C LEU A 300 -0.12 14.94 -58.93
N LEU A 301 -1.03 14.11 -58.43
CA LEU A 301 -1.87 14.44 -57.26
C LEU A 301 -1.05 14.74 -56.00
N MET A 302 0.02 13.98 -55.75
CA MET A 302 0.94 14.24 -54.64
C MET A 302 1.63 15.60 -54.77
N LYS A 303 2.03 15.99 -55.98
CA LYS A 303 2.65 17.30 -56.25
C LYS A 303 1.66 18.46 -56.15
N LEU A 304 0.43 18.28 -56.64
CA LEU A 304 -0.65 19.26 -56.54
C LEU A 304 -1.02 19.52 -55.07
N SER A 305 -1.24 18.47 -54.29
CA SER A 305 -1.53 18.56 -52.85
C SER A 305 -0.39 19.23 -52.08
N SER A 306 0.86 18.93 -52.42
CA SER A 306 2.04 19.60 -51.84
C SER A 306 2.14 21.08 -52.24
N SER A 307 1.52 21.48 -53.35
CA SER A 307 1.50 22.87 -53.85
C SER A 307 0.29 23.66 -53.36
N GLY A 308 -0.58 23.03 -52.55
CA GLY A 308 -1.72 23.67 -51.89
C GLY A 308 -3.08 23.44 -52.54
N TYR A 309 -3.17 22.58 -53.56
CA TYR A 309 -4.44 22.21 -54.18
C TYR A 309 -5.30 21.38 -53.22
N ALA A 310 -6.62 21.52 -53.31
CA ALA A 310 -7.56 20.73 -52.52
C ALA A 310 -7.40 19.24 -52.85
N ARG A 311 -7.60 18.38 -51.85
CA ARG A 311 -7.48 16.93 -52.04
C ARG A 311 -8.57 16.44 -52.99
N LYS A 312 -8.19 15.61 -53.95
CA LYS A 312 -9.13 14.88 -54.78
C LYS A 312 -9.78 13.78 -53.94
N LEU A 313 -11.10 13.74 -53.92
CA LEU A 313 -11.83 12.65 -53.25
C LEU A 313 -11.64 11.34 -54.01
N PRO A 314 -11.57 10.18 -53.32
CA PRO A 314 -11.46 8.87 -53.98
C PRO A 314 -12.56 8.59 -55.00
N SER A 315 -13.77 9.12 -54.79
CA SER A 315 -14.93 9.00 -55.68
C SER A 315 -14.86 9.84 -56.95
N GLN A 316 -14.04 10.90 -56.98
CA GLN A 316 -13.97 11.81 -58.12
C GLN A 316 -13.19 11.17 -59.29
N THR A 317 -13.62 11.40 -60.52
CA THR A 317 -12.82 11.08 -61.71
C THR A 317 -11.72 12.14 -61.94
N ALA A 318 -10.74 11.84 -62.81
CA ALA A 318 -9.74 12.85 -63.17
C ALA A 318 -10.36 14.05 -63.88
N LEU A 319 -11.40 13.82 -64.69
CA LEU A 319 -12.16 14.86 -65.39
C LEU A 319 -12.96 15.73 -64.43
N GLU A 320 -13.66 15.13 -63.47
CA GLU A 320 -14.39 15.90 -62.43
C GLU A 320 -13.45 16.77 -61.61
N TYR A 321 -12.32 16.22 -61.18
CA TYR A 321 -11.33 16.99 -60.42
C TYR A 321 -10.78 18.17 -61.24
N SER A 322 -10.64 18.01 -62.57
CA SER A 322 -10.21 19.09 -63.47
C SER A 322 -11.26 20.19 -63.68
N LYS A 323 -12.53 19.99 -63.30
CA LYS A 323 -13.54 21.06 -63.34
C LYS A 323 -13.22 22.17 -62.34
N SER A 324 -12.64 21.81 -61.20
CA SER A 324 -12.19 22.77 -60.18
C SER A 324 -10.84 23.42 -60.52
N TYR A 325 -10.05 22.79 -61.39
CA TYR A 325 -8.71 23.23 -61.79
C TYR A 325 -8.55 23.10 -63.32
N PRO A 326 -9.00 24.10 -64.09
CA PRO A 326 -9.06 24.05 -65.55
C PRO A 326 -7.72 23.71 -66.23
N GLU A 327 -6.60 24.06 -65.61
CA GLU A 327 -5.25 23.72 -66.06
C GLU A 327 -5.00 22.19 -66.17
N LEU A 328 -5.75 21.38 -65.40
CA LEU A 328 -5.64 19.93 -65.41
C LEU A 328 -6.47 19.28 -66.52
N LYS A 329 -7.36 20.02 -67.20
CA LYS A 329 -8.32 19.48 -68.17
C LYS A 329 -7.66 18.70 -69.30
N GLY A 330 -6.55 19.23 -69.84
CA GLY A 330 -5.78 18.58 -70.90
C GLY A 330 -5.17 17.25 -70.45
N PHE A 331 -4.58 17.21 -69.25
CA PHE A 331 -4.05 15.99 -68.65
C PHE A 331 -5.17 14.98 -68.36
N ALA A 332 -6.26 15.43 -67.74
CA ALA A 332 -7.38 14.58 -67.31
C ALA A 332 -8.11 13.90 -68.48
N SER A 333 -8.30 14.61 -69.60
CA SER A 333 -8.89 14.06 -70.81
C SER A 333 -8.03 12.96 -71.42
N ILE A 334 -6.72 13.22 -71.61
CA ILE A 334 -5.80 12.25 -72.20
C ILE A 334 -5.60 11.05 -71.27
N TYR A 335 -5.50 11.28 -69.95
CA TYR A 335 -5.41 10.23 -68.94
C TYR A 335 -6.63 9.31 -68.98
N THR A 336 -7.84 9.88 -69.02
CA THR A 336 -9.10 9.11 -69.10
C THR A 336 -9.14 8.27 -70.37
N ARG A 337 -8.75 8.84 -71.52
CA ARG A 337 -8.66 8.10 -72.79
C ARG A 337 -7.68 6.94 -72.70
N LEU A 338 -6.46 7.17 -72.20
CA LEU A 338 -5.42 6.14 -72.06
C LEU A 338 -5.79 5.04 -71.04
N ARG A 339 -6.63 5.35 -70.06
CA ARG A 339 -7.02 4.42 -69.00
C ARG A 339 -8.17 3.50 -69.39
N TYR A 340 -9.16 3.99 -70.14
CA TYR A 340 -10.43 3.29 -70.37
C TYR A 340 -10.67 2.90 -71.82
N ARG A 341 -9.87 3.37 -72.78
CA ARG A 341 -10.01 2.97 -74.18
C ARG A 341 -9.22 1.69 -74.46
N ASP A 342 -9.91 0.71 -75.03
CA ASP A 342 -9.37 -0.65 -75.26
C ASP A 342 -8.64 -0.82 -76.60
N SER A 343 -8.94 0.02 -77.61
CA SER A 343 -8.35 -0.06 -78.96
C SER A 343 -7.78 1.27 -79.47
N TYR A 344 -6.63 1.22 -80.15
CA TYR A 344 -5.91 2.37 -80.70
C TYR A 344 -5.46 2.09 -82.14
N VAL A 345 -5.46 3.13 -82.96
CA VAL A 345 -4.82 3.08 -84.28
C VAL A 345 -3.29 3.01 -84.10
N PRO A 346 -2.53 2.30 -84.96
CA PRO A 346 -1.07 2.23 -84.85
C PRO A 346 -0.41 3.62 -84.72
N GLY A 347 0.41 3.83 -83.69
CA GLY A 347 1.09 5.10 -83.40
C GLY A 347 0.24 6.16 -82.67
N GLU A 348 -1.07 5.98 -82.50
CA GLU A 348 -1.94 6.91 -81.78
C GLU A 348 -1.64 6.90 -80.27
N LYS A 349 -1.38 5.72 -79.71
CA LYS A 349 -1.12 5.52 -78.27
C LYS A 349 0.18 6.21 -77.83
N GLU A 350 1.22 6.15 -78.66
CA GLU A 350 2.51 6.81 -78.44
C GLU A 350 2.33 8.33 -78.43
N LYS A 351 1.61 8.88 -79.43
CA LYS A 351 1.29 10.32 -79.49
C LYS A 351 0.48 10.78 -78.29
N LEU A 352 -0.50 10.00 -77.84
CA LEU A 352 -1.27 10.29 -76.62
C LEU A 352 -0.39 10.30 -75.38
N TRP A 353 0.58 9.39 -75.28
CA TRP A 353 1.54 9.36 -74.16
C TRP A 353 2.45 10.58 -74.13
N GLU A 354 2.98 10.99 -75.28
CA GLU A 354 3.80 12.20 -75.40
C GLU A 354 3.01 13.46 -75.02
N ASN A 355 1.78 13.57 -75.51
CA ASN A 355 0.87 14.65 -75.14
C ASN A 355 0.51 14.64 -73.66
N LEU A 356 0.30 13.45 -73.06
CA LEU A 356 0.07 13.30 -71.62
C LEU A 356 1.25 13.86 -70.82
N LEU A 357 2.48 13.51 -71.19
CA LEU A 357 3.70 13.98 -70.53
C LEU A 357 3.92 15.50 -70.73
N LYS A 358 3.51 16.06 -71.87
CA LYS A 358 3.51 17.50 -72.13
C LYS A 358 2.53 18.21 -71.19
N HIS A 359 1.27 17.77 -71.13
CA HIS A 359 0.27 18.34 -70.23
C HIS A 359 0.62 18.14 -68.74
N TYR A 360 1.23 17.01 -68.38
CA TYR A 360 1.75 16.80 -67.02
C TYR A 360 2.81 17.84 -66.65
N ARG A 361 3.77 18.11 -67.54
CA ARG A 361 4.81 19.12 -67.30
C ARG A 361 4.21 20.52 -67.13
N VAL A 362 3.29 20.89 -68.01
CA VAL A 362 2.58 22.18 -67.93
C VAL A 362 1.80 22.30 -66.63
N ALA A 363 1.02 21.29 -66.27
CA ALA A 363 0.26 21.28 -65.01
C ALA A 363 1.18 21.42 -63.80
N VAL A 364 2.27 20.64 -63.73
CA VAL A 364 3.23 20.72 -62.62
C VAL A 364 3.89 22.10 -62.55
N ASP A 365 4.21 22.72 -63.68
CA ASP A 365 4.90 24.00 -63.71
C ASP A 365 3.99 25.17 -63.33
N GLN A 366 2.76 25.20 -63.85
CA GLN A 366 1.74 26.20 -63.49
C GLN A 366 1.36 26.14 -62.00
N CYS A 367 1.43 24.95 -61.40
CA CYS A 367 1.16 24.77 -59.97
C CYS A 367 2.30 25.23 -59.05
N ARG A 368 3.48 25.56 -59.60
CA ARG A 368 4.61 26.02 -58.80
C ARG A 368 4.42 27.48 -58.43
N LYS A 369 4.02 27.75 -57.19
CA LYS A 369 4.16 29.10 -56.61
C LYS A 369 5.64 29.52 -56.64
N ALA A 370 5.89 30.75 -57.11
CA ALA A 370 7.21 31.37 -57.15
C ALA A 370 7.67 31.77 -55.73
N GLY A 371 8.99 31.86 -55.53
CA GLY A 371 9.61 32.28 -54.28
C GLY A 371 9.97 31.15 -53.30
N VAL A 372 10.87 31.48 -52.35
CA VAL A 372 11.46 30.55 -51.38
C VAL A 372 10.40 29.88 -50.50
N PHE A 373 9.37 30.63 -50.08
CA PHE A 373 8.29 30.12 -49.23
C PHE A 373 7.44 29.06 -49.94
N GLY A 374 7.20 29.23 -51.25
CA GLY A 374 6.51 28.24 -52.09
C GLY A 374 7.34 26.95 -52.27
N ALA A 375 8.66 27.08 -52.38
CA ALA A 375 9.57 25.94 -52.43
C ALA A 375 9.60 25.17 -51.10
N LEU A 376 9.75 25.87 -49.97
CA LEU A 376 9.75 25.30 -48.63
C LEU A 376 8.42 24.59 -48.32
N LYS A 377 7.27 25.22 -48.62
CA LYS A 377 5.95 24.59 -48.40
C LYS A 377 5.79 23.29 -49.17
N ARG A 378 6.34 23.18 -50.38
CA ARG A 378 6.35 21.93 -51.16
C ARG A 378 7.26 20.89 -50.52
N ILE A 379 8.46 21.27 -50.08
CA ILE A 379 9.43 20.34 -49.47
C ILE A 379 8.91 19.83 -48.12
N PHE A 380 8.31 20.68 -47.30
CA PHE A 380 7.82 20.35 -45.96
C PHE A 380 6.33 19.98 -45.89
N SER A 381 5.62 19.79 -47.01
CA SER A 381 4.21 19.37 -46.97
C SER A 381 4.03 17.85 -46.94
N LEU A 382 3.60 17.29 -45.82
CA LEU A 382 3.19 15.88 -45.72
C LEU A 382 1.82 15.57 -46.35
N ARG A 383 1.09 16.57 -46.88
CA ARG A 383 -0.25 16.38 -47.48
C ARG A 383 -0.30 15.40 -48.66
N GLY A 384 0.84 15.16 -49.31
CA GLY A 384 0.95 14.19 -50.40
C GLY A 384 0.84 12.74 -49.95
N LEU A 385 1.13 12.43 -48.67
CA LEU A 385 0.99 11.08 -48.11
C LEU A 385 -0.46 10.59 -48.06
N TYR A 386 -1.44 11.45 -48.32
CA TYR A 386 -2.84 11.03 -48.43
C TYR A 386 -3.09 10.09 -49.63
N TYR A 387 -2.28 10.19 -50.68
CA TYR A 387 -2.41 9.37 -51.89
C TYR A 387 -1.48 8.15 -51.89
N LEU A 388 -1.17 7.63 -50.69
CA LEU A 388 -0.33 6.44 -50.51
C LEU A 388 -0.97 5.20 -51.11
#